data_AF-A0A3B3ZWL0-F1
#
_entry.id   AF-A0A3B3ZWL0-F1
#
_cell.length_a   1.000
_cell.length_b   1.000
_cell.length_c   1.000
_cell.angle_alpha   90.00
_cell.angle_beta   90.00
_cell.angle_gamma   90.00
#
_symmetry.space_group_name_H-M   'P 1'
#
loop_
_entity.id
_entity.type
_entity.pdbx_description
1 polymer ?
#
loop_
_entity_poly.entity_id
_entity_poly.type
_entity_poly.pdbx_seq_one_letter_code
_entity_poly.pdbx_strand_id
1 'polypeptide(L)'
;TMARNCHLFWMLLVVLLVELQGELEDRERGEERAGILDQPRMLSEDGHLVFSPGNSKDICFKPSASGRVKVGDEDLTLLITQIKSNKADIDDIKAHGGAVPPEVTTQLNHLTTKVRLFFCLKEGTVQKASCSSNPCKNGGTCLNLLTSYHCLCPLNWRVSMSG
;
A
#
# COMPACT_ATOMS: atom_id res chain seq x y z
N THR A 1 -77.09 -0.69 20.33
CA THR A 1 -75.73 -1.17 20.04
C THR A 1 -75.00 -0.34 18.97
N MET A 2 -75.70 0.24 17.98
CA MET A 2 -75.06 1.06 16.92
C MET A 2 -74.56 2.45 17.37
N ALA A 3 -75.28 3.15 18.25
CA ALA A 3 -74.89 4.51 18.68
C ALA A 3 -73.57 4.55 19.47
N ARG A 4 -73.30 3.53 20.30
CA ARG A 4 -72.07 3.45 21.11
C ARG A 4 -70.84 3.17 20.24
N ASN A 5 -70.99 2.39 19.17
CA ASN A 5 -69.93 2.17 18.18
C ASN A 5 -69.58 3.46 17.42
N CYS A 6 -70.58 4.32 17.13
CA CYS A 6 -70.34 5.59 16.44
C CYS A 6 -69.54 6.57 17.32
N HIS A 7 -69.85 6.65 18.62
CA HIS A 7 -69.07 7.47 19.56
C HIS A 7 -67.63 6.97 19.74
N LEU A 8 -67.44 5.66 19.85
CA LEU A 8 -66.09 5.08 19.91
C LEU A 8 -65.30 5.35 18.61
N PHE A 9 -65.96 5.27 17.45
CA PHE A 9 -65.34 5.58 16.17
C PHE A 9 -64.96 7.06 16.07
N TRP A 10 -65.83 7.97 16.52
CA TRP A 10 -65.53 9.40 16.51
C TRP A 10 -64.39 9.74 17.50
N MET A 11 -64.37 9.15 18.68
CA MET A 11 -63.26 9.33 19.63
C MET A 11 -61.94 8.81 19.06
N LEU A 12 -61.94 7.65 18.41
CA LEU A 12 -60.77 7.13 17.70
C LEU A 12 -60.33 8.06 16.56
N LEU A 13 -61.28 8.64 15.82
CA LEU A 13 -61.00 9.53 14.70
C LEU A 13 -60.45 10.89 15.19
N VAL A 14 -60.91 11.38 16.34
CA VAL A 14 -60.36 12.56 17.02
C VAL A 14 -58.95 12.27 17.53
N VAL A 15 -58.70 11.12 18.15
CA VAL A 15 -57.36 10.73 18.60
C VAL A 15 -56.39 10.59 17.42
N LEU A 16 -56.83 9.97 16.32
CA LEU A 16 -56.05 9.88 15.07
C LEU A 16 -55.78 11.25 14.46
N LEU A 17 -56.74 12.18 14.47
CA LEU A 17 -56.54 13.55 13.99
C LEU A 17 -55.58 14.35 14.89
N VAL A 18 -55.63 14.14 16.21
CA VAL A 18 -54.75 14.79 17.19
C VAL A 18 -53.31 14.24 17.09
N GLU A 19 -53.12 12.93 16.94
CA GLU A 19 -51.79 12.35 16.69
C GLU A 19 -51.23 12.79 15.34
N LEU A 20 -52.05 12.86 14.28
CA LEU A 20 -51.61 13.33 12.97
C LEU A 20 -51.25 14.82 12.96
N GLN A 21 -51.92 15.65 13.77
CA GLN A 21 -51.54 17.04 13.98
C GLN A 21 -50.24 17.16 14.78
N GLY A 22 -50.03 16.32 15.81
CA GLY A 22 -48.78 16.27 16.57
C GLY A 22 -47.57 15.92 15.70
N GLU A 23 -47.73 14.95 14.79
CA GLU A 23 -46.66 14.53 13.87
C GLU A 23 -46.27 15.62 12.85
N LEU A 24 -47.23 16.46 12.41
CA LEU A 24 -46.97 17.54 11.44
C LEU A 24 -46.27 18.75 12.11
N GLU A 25 -46.69 19.13 13.32
CA GLU A 25 -46.07 20.23 14.08
C GLU A 25 -44.65 19.89 14.57
N ASP A 26 -44.38 18.63 14.94
CA ASP A 26 -43.03 18.18 15.29
C ASP A 26 -42.10 18.08 14.07
N ARG A 27 -42.65 17.78 12.88
CA ARG A 27 -41.88 17.72 11.62
C ARG A 27 -41.47 19.10 11.13
N GLU A 28 -42.35 20.11 11.18
CA GLU A 28 -41.99 21.49 10.83
C GLU A 28 -40.98 22.10 11.82
N ARG A 29 -41.16 21.85 13.13
CA ARG A 29 -40.22 22.32 14.17
C ARG A 29 -38.89 21.58 14.15
N GLY A 30 -38.86 20.32 13.72
CA GLY A 30 -37.65 19.53 13.52
C GLY A 30 -36.81 20.01 12.34
N GLU A 31 -37.45 20.40 11.24
CA GLU A 31 -36.78 20.88 10.02
C GLU A 31 -36.25 22.33 10.19
N GLU A 32 -36.99 23.19 10.90
CA GLU A 32 -36.54 24.55 11.23
C GLU A 32 -35.41 24.58 12.29
N ARG A 33 -35.46 23.69 13.31
CA ARG A 33 -34.34 23.50 14.26
C ARG A 33 -33.13 22.84 13.63
N ALA A 34 -33.32 21.92 12.69
CA ALA A 34 -32.22 21.31 11.91
C ALA A 34 -31.53 22.38 11.04
N GLY A 35 -32.29 23.26 10.38
CA GLY A 35 -31.74 24.35 9.58
C GLY A 35 -30.96 25.40 10.38
N ILE A 36 -31.32 25.64 11.65
CA ILE A 36 -30.57 26.53 12.54
C ILE A 36 -29.34 25.81 13.10
N LEU A 37 -29.45 24.55 13.54
CA LEU A 37 -28.31 23.80 14.08
C LEU A 37 -27.25 23.47 13.01
N ASP A 38 -27.63 23.43 11.74
CA ASP A 38 -26.73 23.12 10.64
C ASP A 38 -25.95 24.33 10.09
N GLN A 39 -26.18 25.54 10.61
CA GLN A 39 -25.43 26.72 10.18
C GLN A 39 -24.01 26.76 10.76
N PRO A 40 -23.02 27.27 10.00
CA PRO A 40 -21.68 27.47 10.50
C PRO A 40 -21.68 28.52 11.61
N ARG A 41 -21.01 28.23 12.72
CA ARG A 41 -20.97 29.07 13.93
C ARG A 41 -19.55 29.23 14.46
N MET A 42 -19.32 30.35 15.14
CA MET A 42 -18.14 30.62 15.97
C MET A 42 -18.61 30.81 17.40
N LEU A 43 -18.13 29.99 18.32
CA LEU A 43 -18.59 29.91 19.72
C LEU A 43 -17.41 30.11 20.66
N SER A 44 -17.66 30.66 21.85
CA SER A 44 -16.67 30.78 22.93
C SER A 44 -17.06 29.80 24.04
N GLU A 45 -16.28 28.75 24.23
CA GLU A 45 -16.57 27.65 25.17
C GLU A 45 -15.30 27.34 25.98
N ASP A 46 -15.40 27.39 27.31
CA ASP A 46 -14.29 27.13 28.25
C ASP A 46 -12.99 27.91 27.95
N GLY A 47 -13.10 29.12 27.39
CA GLY A 47 -11.96 29.96 27.02
C GLY A 47 -11.35 29.63 25.65
N HIS A 48 -11.92 28.67 24.92
CA HIS A 48 -11.57 28.35 23.54
C HIS A 48 -12.52 29.04 22.56
N LEU A 49 -11.99 29.43 21.40
CA LEU A 49 -12.81 29.85 20.26
C LEU A 49 -13.04 28.64 19.34
N VAL A 50 -14.27 28.15 19.32
CA VAL A 50 -14.69 26.93 18.59
C VAL A 50 -15.40 27.31 17.30
N PHE A 51 -14.99 26.71 16.19
CA PHE A 51 -15.63 26.87 14.89
C PHE A 51 -16.40 25.59 14.55
N SER A 52 -17.71 25.68 14.41
CA SER A 52 -18.58 24.55 14.07
C SER A 52 -19.12 24.74 12.65
N PRO A 53 -18.73 23.94 11.65
CA PRO A 53 -19.15 24.14 10.27
C PRO A 53 -20.61 23.76 9.98
N GLY A 54 -21.19 22.85 10.76
CA GLY A 54 -22.44 22.16 10.42
C GLY A 54 -22.18 20.84 9.67
N ASN A 55 -23.24 20.07 9.39
CA ASN A 55 -23.16 18.82 8.65
C ASN A 55 -22.73 19.08 7.21
N SER A 56 -21.75 18.30 6.74
CA SER A 56 -21.28 18.34 5.35
C SER A 56 -20.80 19.71 4.88
N LYS A 57 -20.29 20.55 5.80
CA LYS A 57 -19.76 21.89 5.53
C LYS A 57 -18.31 21.98 6.00
N ASP A 58 -17.57 22.90 5.39
CA ASP A 58 -16.16 23.17 5.69
C ASP A 58 -15.95 24.61 6.16
N ILE A 59 -14.92 24.82 6.98
CA ILE A 59 -14.42 26.16 7.32
C ILE A 59 -13.25 26.47 6.38
N CYS A 60 -13.40 27.50 5.54
CA CYS A 60 -12.39 27.89 4.56
C CYS A 60 -11.81 29.27 4.89
N PHE A 61 -10.50 29.33 5.14
CA PHE A 61 -9.77 30.58 5.30
C PHE A 61 -9.11 30.97 3.97
N LYS A 62 -9.52 32.10 3.39
CA LYS A 62 -9.01 32.61 2.11
C LYS A 62 -8.25 33.92 2.33
N PRO A 63 -6.93 33.87 2.61
CA PRO A 63 -6.15 35.08 2.74
C PRO A 63 -6.00 35.82 1.40
N SER A 64 -5.73 37.13 1.45
CA SER A 64 -5.35 37.93 0.28
C SER A 64 -3.96 37.54 -0.26
N ALA A 65 -3.52 38.13 -1.38
CA ALA A 65 -2.26 37.76 -2.05
C ALA A 65 -1.00 37.76 -1.16
N SER A 66 -0.97 38.61 -0.11
CA SER A 66 0.12 38.67 0.88
C SER A 66 -0.28 38.12 2.26
N GLY A 67 -1.53 37.74 2.47
CA GLY A 67 -2.02 37.25 3.75
C GLY A 67 -1.63 35.79 3.98
N ARG A 68 -1.41 35.40 5.24
CA ARG A 68 -1.13 34.00 5.62
C ARG A 68 -1.94 33.60 6.84
N VAL A 69 -2.26 32.32 6.94
CA VAL A 69 -2.91 31.72 8.12
C VAL A 69 -1.81 31.06 8.95
N LYS A 70 -1.62 31.53 10.18
CA LYS A 70 -0.65 31.00 11.15
C LYS A 70 -1.39 30.28 12.28
N VAL A 71 -0.77 29.26 12.85
CA VAL A 71 -1.26 28.59 14.06
C VAL A 71 -0.17 28.74 15.12
N GLY A 72 -0.45 29.57 16.14
CA GLY A 72 0.58 30.04 17.07
C GLY A 72 1.63 30.89 16.34
N ASP A 73 2.91 30.64 16.63
CA ASP A 73 4.03 31.33 15.95
C ASP A 73 4.45 30.67 14.63
N GLU A 74 3.90 29.51 14.31
CA GLU A 74 4.30 28.70 13.15
C GLU A 74 3.54 29.06 11.87
N ASP A 75 4.26 28.96 10.77
CA ASP A 75 3.74 29.05 9.41
C ASP A 75 3.83 27.68 8.74
N LEU A 76 2.72 26.93 8.80
CA LEU A 76 2.62 25.57 8.26
C LEU A 76 2.84 25.49 6.74
N THR A 77 2.93 26.63 6.03
CA THR A 77 3.19 26.68 4.60
C THR A 77 4.47 25.92 4.25
N LEU A 78 5.54 26.10 5.04
CA LEU A 78 6.82 25.42 4.82
C LEU A 78 6.71 23.90 4.95
N LEU A 79 5.98 23.43 5.97
CA LEU A 79 5.75 22.01 6.19
C LEU A 79 4.90 21.40 5.07
N ILE A 80 3.83 22.10 4.64
CA ILE A 80 2.98 21.66 3.54
C ILE A 80 3.77 21.61 2.22
N THR A 81 4.65 22.59 1.96
CA THR A 81 5.51 22.57 0.77
C THR A 81 6.50 21.41 0.80
N GLN A 82 7.09 21.12 1.96
CA GLN A 82 8.00 19.99 2.12
C GLN A 82 7.29 18.65 1.90
N ILE A 83 6.08 18.49 2.45
CA ILE A 83 5.27 17.26 2.27
C ILE A 83 4.93 17.06 0.79
N LYS A 84 4.59 18.14 0.06
CA LYS A 84 4.34 18.07 -1.39
C LYS A 84 5.58 17.65 -2.17
N SER A 85 6.75 18.19 -1.84
CA SER A 85 8.03 17.80 -2.44
C SER A 85 8.33 16.33 -2.18
N ASN A 86 8.29 15.92 -0.91
CA ASN A 86 8.56 14.54 -0.51
C ASN A 86 7.61 13.56 -1.19
N LYS A 87 6.33 13.94 -1.40
CA LYS A 87 5.38 13.12 -2.14
C LYS A 87 5.80 12.93 -3.60
N ALA A 88 6.25 13.99 -4.27
CA ALA A 88 6.73 13.92 -5.64
C ALA A 88 7.97 13.02 -5.75
N ASP A 89 8.92 13.16 -4.83
CA ASP A 89 10.12 12.33 -4.78
C ASP A 89 9.78 10.85 -4.57
N ILE A 90 8.81 10.54 -3.69
CA ILE A 90 8.35 9.16 -3.46
C ILE A 90 7.67 8.59 -4.72
N ASP A 91 6.86 9.40 -5.42
CA ASP A 91 6.19 8.97 -6.64
C ASP A 91 7.22 8.68 -7.76
N ASP A 92 8.30 9.48 -7.85
CA ASP A 92 9.43 9.24 -8.74
C ASP A 92 10.21 7.96 -8.39
N ILE A 93 10.53 7.76 -7.11
CA ILE A 93 11.22 6.54 -6.63
C ILE A 93 10.36 5.31 -6.87
N LYS A 94 9.04 5.38 -6.75
CA LYS A 94 8.16 4.25 -7.07
C LYS A 94 8.15 3.94 -8.57
N ALA A 95 8.19 4.97 -9.42
CA ALA A 95 8.19 4.81 -10.86
C ALA A 95 9.55 4.32 -11.40
N HIS A 96 10.65 4.82 -10.85
CA HIS A 96 11.98 4.66 -11.43
C HIS A 96 13.00 4.00 -10.50
N GLY A 97 12.77 3.99 -9.18
CA GLY A 97 13.72 3.49 -8.19
C GLY A 97 13.92 1.97 -8.16
N GLY A 98 13.10 1.20 -8.87
CA GLY A 98 13.29 -0.23 -9.11
C GLY A 98 14.04 -0.56 -10.41
N ALA A 99 14.24 0.42 -11.30
CA ALA A 99 14.92 0.21 -12.56
C ALA A 99 16.43 0.39 -12.39
N VAL A 100 17.20 -0.69 -12.61
CA VAL A 100 18.65 -0.56 -12.79
C VAL A 100 18.88 0.26 -14.06
N PRO A 101 19.66 1.36 -14.01
CA PRO A 101 19.93 2.18 -15.17
C PRO A 101 20.40 1.31 -16.35
N PRO A 102 19.97 1.61 -17.59
CA PRO A 102 20.34 0.81 -18.76
C PRO A 102 21.85 0.69 -18.91
N GLU A 103 22.60 1.73 -18.52
CA GLU A 103 24.07 1.75 -18.49
C GLU A 103 24.68 0.69 -17.56
N VAL A 104 24.11 0.49 -16.37
CA VAL A 104 24.62 -0.55 -15.45
C VAL A 104 24.30 -1.93 -15.99
N THR A 105 23.14 -2.09 -16.63
CA THR A 105 22.71 -3.34 -17.26
C THR A 105 23.61 -3.72 -18.44
N THR A 106 23.97 -2.76 -19.30
CA THR A 106 24.87 -2.99 -20.43
C THR A 106 26.29 -3.35 -19.96
N GLN A 107 26.81 -2.64 -18.96
CA GLN A 107 28.11 -2.94 -18.34
C GLN A 107 28.14 -4.35 -17.75
N LEU A 108 27.08 -4.77 -17.05
CA LEU A 108 26.98 -6.11 -16.45
C LEU A 108 26.89 -7.22 -17.51
N ASN A 109 26.12 -6.99 -18.59
CA ASN A 109 26.03 -7.93 -19.70
C ASN A 109 27.37 -8.09 -20.42
N HIS A 110 28.11 -6.99 -20.61
CA HIS A 110 29.45 -7.01 -21.20
C HIS A 110 30.44 -7.77 -20.31
N LEU A 111 30.42 -7.55 -18.99
CA LEU A 111 31.25 -8.28 -18.03
C LEU A 111 30.92 -9.77 -18.02
N THR A 112 29.63 -10.13 -17.98
CA THR A 112 29.16 -11.52 -18.01
C THR A 112 29.63 -12.24 -19.28
N THR A 113 29.58 -11.56 -20.43
CA THR A 113 30.03 -12.11 -21.71
C THR A 113 31.53 -12.38 -21.70
N LYS A 114 32.34 -11.46 -21.15
CA LYS A 114 33.79 -11.65 -21.00
C LYS A 114 34.14 -12.81 -20.08
N VAL A 115 33.45 -12.95 -18.94
CA VAL A 115 33.66 -14.07 -18.00
C VAL A 115 33.30 -15.41 -18.65
N ARG A 116 32.18 -15.48 -19.39
CA ARG A 116 31.80 -16.67 -20.16
C ARG A 116 32.85 -17.02 -21.22
N LEU A 117 33.32 -16.03 -21.97
CA LEU A 117 34.39 -16.22 -22.96
C LEU A 117 35.69 -16.71 -22.32
N PHE A 118 36.06 -16.16 -21.16
CA PHE A 118 37.24 -16.61 -20.43
C PHE A 118 37.14 -18.08 -20.01
N PHE A 119 35.95 -18.51 -19.54
CA PHE A 119 35.69 -19.91 -19.20
C PHE A 119 35.72 -20.82 -20.45
N CYS A 120 35.02 -20.44 -21.52
CA CYS A 120 35.00 -21.19 -22.78
C CYS A 120 36.39 -21.32 -23.44
N LEU A 121 37.22 -20.27 -23.40
CA LEU A 121 38.58 -20.29 -23.95
C LEU A 121 39.54 -21.12 -23.09
N LYS A 122 39.21 -21.34 -21.81
CA LYS A 122 39.96 -22.23 -20.92
C LYS A 122 39.44 -23.68 -20.95
N GLU A 123 38.25 -23.91 -21.48
CA GLU A 123 37.74 -25.26 -21.80
C GLU A 123 38.49 -25.93 -22.96
N GLY A 124 39.16 -25.15 -23.83
CA GLY A 124 39.86 -25.68 -25.00
C GLY A 124 41.26 -26.27 -24.75
N THR A 125 41.87 -26.06 -23.57
CA THR A 125 43.30 -26.41 -23.37
C THR A 125 43.62 -27.22 -22.12
N VAL A 126 42.64 -27.54 -21.26
CA VAL A 126 42.99 -28.12 -19.95
C VAL A 126 42.29 -29.45 -19.59
N GLN A 127 41.17 -29.85 -20.19
CA GLN A 127 40.41 -30.97 -19.62
C GLN A 127 40.30 -32.25 -20.46
N LYS A 128 40.64 -32.33 -21.74
CA LYS A 128 40.30 -33.55 -22.51
C LYS A 128 41.05 -34.83 -22.07
N ALA A 129 42.14 -34.74 -21.30
CA ALA A 129 43.03 -35.88 -21.06
C ALA A 129 42.63 -36.79 -19.88
N SER A 130 42.09 -36.28 -18.77
CA SER A 130 42.07 -37.03 -17.50
C SER A 130 41.15 -38.26 -17.51
N CYS A 131 40.02 -38.21 -18.22
CA CYS A 131 39.14 -39.38 -18.41
C CYS A 131 39.36 -40.11 -19.75
N SER A 132 40.17 -39.58 -20.66
CA SER A 132 40.42 -40.22 -21.97
C SER A 132 41.21 -41.51 -21.87
N SER A 133 42.01 -41.68 -20.80
CA SER A 133 42.78 -42.90 -20.52
C SER A 133 41.97 -43.99 -19.81
N ASN A 134 40.67 -43.74 -19.58
CA ASN A 134 39.77 -44.59 -18.81
C ASN A 134 40.40 -45.11 -17.48
N PRO A 135 40.79 -44.20 -16.57
CA PRO A 135 41.51 -44.57 -15.35
C PRO A 135 40.64 -45.31 -14.32
N CYS A 136 39.31 -45.23 -14.43
CA CYS A 136 38.40 -45.87 -13.48
C CYS A 136 38.26 -47.37 -13.76
N LYS A 137 38.50 -48.19 -12.74
CA LYS A 137 38.36 -49.66 -12.80
C LYS A 137 36.98 -50.11 -12.33
N ASN A 138 36.63 -51.37 -12.62
CA ASN A 138 35.44 -52.06 -12.09
C ASN A 138 34.10 -51.37 -12.39
N GLY A 139 33.98 -50.79 -13.59
CA GLY A 139 32.74 -50.14 -14.02
C GLY A 139 32.47 -48.79 -13.36
N GLY A 140 33.47 -48.17 -12.72
CA GLY A 140 33.34 -46.82 -12.18
C GLY A 140 33.18 -45.76 -13.28
N THR A 141 32.34 -44.76 -13.03
CA THR A 141 32.14 -43.62 -13.94
C THR A 141 33.20 -42.54 -13.69
N CYS A 142 33.93 -42.14 -14.74
CA CYS A 142 34.96 -41.11 -14.66
C CYS A 142 34.36 -39.70 -14.77
N LEU A 143 34.63 -38.86 -13.78
CA LEU A 143 34.33 -37.43 -13.80
C LEU A 143 35.61 -36.64 -14.05
N ASN A 144 35.52 -35.72 -15.00
CA ASN A 144 36.65 -34.89 -15.43
C ASN A 144 36.68 -33.59 -14.64
N LEU A 145 37.82 -33.23 -14.07
CA LEU A 145 38.03 -31.98 -13.33
C LEU A 145 39.12 -31.16 -14.01
N LEU A 146 39.23 -29.88 -13.61
CA LEU A 146 40.16 -28.91 -14.20
C LEU A 146 41.62 -29.38 -14.21
N THR A 147 42.08 -30.17 -13.24
CA THR A 147 43.45 -30.71 -13.20
C THR A 147 43.52 -32.18 -12.78
N SER A 148 42.37 -32.85 -12.68
CA SER A 148 42.28 -34.18 -12.08
C SER A 148 41.10 -34.97 -12.63
N TYR A 149 40.93 -36.20 -12.15
CA TYR A 149 39.75 -37.02 -12.38
C TYR A 149 39.22 -37.56 -11.06
N HIS A 150 37.93 -37.85 -11.00
CA HIS A 150 37.30 -38.52 -9.87
C HIS A 150 36.51 -39.73 -10.36
N CYS A 151 36.70 -40.89 -9.71
CA CYS A 151 35.98 -42.11 -10.06
C CYS A 151 34.79 -42.33 -9.13
N LEU A 152 33.60 -42.34 -9.71
CA LEU A 152 32.39 -42.79 -9.03
C LEU A 152 32.26 -44.30 -9.17
N CYS A 153 32.66 -45.03 -8.12
CA CYS A 153 32.44 -46.46 -8.07
C CYS A 153 31.03 -46.77 -7.54
N PRO A 154 30.32 -47.77 -8.11
CA PRO A 154 29.05 -48.24 -7.58
C PRO A 154 29.20 -48.73 -6.12
N LEU A 155 28.10 -48.65 -5.34
CA LEU A 155 28.12 -48.90 -3.88
C LEU A 155 28.67 -50.28 -3.50
N ASN A 156 28.61 -51.26 -4.39
CA ASN A 156 29.15 -52.62 -4.17
C ASN A 156 30.68 -52.68 -4.11
N TRP A 157 31.41 -51.61 -4.46
CA TRP A 157 32.88 -51.57 -4.43
C TRP A 157 33.46 -50.77 -3.25
N ARG A 158 32.71 -49.82 -2.67
CA ARG A 158 33.21 -49.00 -1.55
C ARG A 158 33.21 -49.73 -0.20
N VAL A 159 32.73 -50.97 -0.15
CA VAL A 159 32.56 -51.75 1.10
C VAL A 159 33.58 -52.90 1.25
N SER A 160 34.53 -53.07 0.32
CA SER A 160 35.53 -54.16 0.39
C SER A 160 36.94 -53.74 0.85
N MET A 161 37.12 -52.54 1.41
CA MET A 161 38.36 -52.15 2.11
C MET A 161 38.09 -51.97 3.61
N SER A 162 37.64 -53.05 4.25
CA SER A 162 37.80 -53.28 5.69
C SER A 162 38.35 -54.69 5.85
N GLY A 163 39.67 -54.78 5.94
CA GLY A 163 40.45 -56.02 6.03
C GLY A 163 41.89 -55.76 5.62
#